data_AF-H2BQL1-F1
#
_entry.id   AF-H2BQL1-F1
#
_cell.length_a   1.000
_cell.length_b   1.000
_cell.length_c   1.000
_cell.angle_alpha   90.00
_cell.angle_beta   90.00
_cell.angle_gamma   90.00
#
_symmetry.space_group_name_H-M   'P 1'
#
loop_
_entity.id
_entity.type
_entity.pdbx_description
1 polymer ?
#
loop_
_entity_poly.entity_id
_entity_poly.type
_entity_poly.pdbx_seq_one_letter_code
_entity_poly.pdbx_strand_id
1 'polypeptide(L)'
;MTEKGKKYLSDILMAIDLIENFIADTTDFDLYQKDLKTQSAVERQLVIIGEALNKLKQTESDLSIQNDKQIIGFRNRLVHAYDSIDNAIVWVIVKRHLLELKKEIRELSN
;
A
#
# COMPACT_ATOMS: atom_id res chain seq x y z
N MET A 1 -13.19 -5.83 16.63
CA MET A 1 -12.40 -6.35 15.50
C MET A 1 -12.08 -7.83 15.70
N THR A 2 -12.32 -8.63 14.67
CA THR A 2 -12.06 -10.07 14.61
C THR A 2 -10.57 -10.38 14.49
N GLU A 3 -10.17 -11.63 14.76
CA GLU A 3 -8.80 -12.11 14.54
C GLU A 3 -8.36 -11.98 13.07
N LYS A 4 -9.30 -12.17 12.13
CA LYS A 4 -9.03 -11.93 10.70
C LYS A 4 -8.79 -10.45 10.43
N GLY A 5 -9.60 -9.56 11.00
CA GLY A 5 -9.41 -8.10 10.90
C GLY A 5 -8.05 -7.66 11.40
N LYS A 6 -7.64 -8.12 12.59
CA LYS A 6 -6.30 -7.84 13.16
C LYS A 6 -5.18 -8.33 12.25
N LYS A 7 -5.32 -9.53 11.68
CA LYS A 7 -4.36 -10.06 10.70
C LYS A 7 -4.23 -9.14 9.48
N TYR A 8 -5.34 -8.67 8.92
CA TYR A 8 -5.28 -7.78 7.75
C TYR A 8 -4.65 -6.42 8.06
N LEU A 9 -4.90 -5.85 9.23
CA LEU A 9 -4.17 -4.64 9.67
C LEU A 9 -2.67 -4.91 9.78
N SER A 10 -2.28 -6.05 10.36
CA SER A 10 -0.87 -6.45 10.45
C SER A 10 -0.23 -6.66 9.07
N ASP A 11 -0.92 -7.29 8.13
CA ASP A 11 -0.46 -7.48 6.75
C ASP A 11 -0.24 -6.12 6.06
N ILE A 12 -1.13 -5.14 6.26
CA ILE A 12 -0.99 -3.77 5.74
C ILE A 12 0.25 -3.08 6.33
N LEU A 13 0.42 -3.12 7.67
CA LEU A 13 1.56 -2.48 8.32
C LEU A 13 2.89 -3.08 7.87
N MET A 14 2.96 -4.41 7.78
CA MET A 14 4.16 -5.10 7.32
C MET A 14 4.51 -4.73 5.88
N ALA A 15 3.52 -4.67 4.99
CA ALA A 15 3.74 -4.26 3.60
C ALA A 15 4.22 -2.80 3.49
N ILE A 16 3.67 -1.90 4.32
CA ILE A 16 4.12 -0.51 4.39
C ILE A 16 5.59 -0.44 4.88
N ASP A 17 5.91 -1.16 5.96
CA ASP A 17 7.28 -1.18 6.51
C ASP A 17 8.29 -1.74 5.49
N LEU A 18 7.91 -2.75 4.71
CA LEU A 18 8.73 -3.25 3.62
C LEU A 18 8.96 -2.21 2.53
N ILE A 19 7.93 -1.47 2.10
CA ILE A 19 8.07 -0.38 1.13
C ILE A 19 9.06 0.67 1.64
N GLU A 20 8.90 1.12 2.89
CA GLU A 20 9.80 2.11 3.50
C GLU A 20 11.25 1.62 3.51
N ASN A 21 11.49 0.35 3.80
CA ASN A 21 12.82 -0.25 3.76
C ASN A 21 13.39 -0.31 2.34
N PHE A 22 12.58 -0.67 1.33
CA PHE A 22 13.06 -0.77 -0.05
C PHE A 22 13.49 0.59 -0.62
N ILE A 23 12.84 1.66 -0.19
CA ILE A 23 13.12 3.01 -0.67
C ILE A 23 14.04 3.81 0.26
N ALA A 24 14.56 3.22 1.34
CA ALA A 24 15.32 3.94 2.37
C ALA A 24 16.53 4.69 1.78
N ASP A 25 17.23 4.06 0.83
CA ASP A 25 18.37 4.64 0.14
C ASP A 25 17.99 5.31 -1.21
N THR A 26 16.70 5.31 -1.56
CA THR A 26 16.19 5.94 -2.78
C THR A 26 15.69 7.35 -2.47
N THR A 27 16.55 8.35 -2.66
CA THR A 27 16.28 9.73 -2.24
C THR A 27 15.31 10.49 -3.14
N ASP A 28 15.23 10.13 -4.41
CA ASP A 28 14.47 10.85 -5.42
C ASP A 28 13.89 9.92 -6.49
N PHE A 29 13.05 10.50 -7.36
CA PHE A 29 12.35 9.79 -8.42
C PHE A 29 13.30 9.26 -9.50
N ASP A 30 14.39 9.97 -9.81
CA ASP A 30 15.31 9.56 -10.89
C ASP A 30 16.08 8.30 -10.49
N LEU A 31 16.44 8.17 -9.21
CA LEU A 31 17.00 6.94 -8.66
C LEU A 31 15.97 5.80 -8.66
N TYR A 32 14.74 6.08 -8.20
CA TYR A 32 13.65 5.09 -8.21
C TYR A 32 13.38 4.56 -9.62
N GLN A 33 13.31 5.46 -10.61
CA GLN A 33 13.01 5.11 -12.01
C GLN A 33 14.07 4.19 -12.64
N LYS A 34 15.32 4.24 -12.16
CA LYS A 34 16.41 3.40 -12.66
C LYS A 34 16.50 2.04 -11.99
N ASP A 35 15.86 1.87 -10.83
CA ASP A 35 15.87 0.61 -10.07
C ASP A 35 14.57 -0.18 -10.25
N LEU A 36 14.52 -0.97 -11.32
CA LEU A 36 13.38 -1.84 -11.65
C LEU A 36 13.08 -2.89 -10.57
N LYS A 37 14.09 -3.30 -9.80
CA LYS A 37 13.92 -4.26 -8.70
C LYS A 37 13.15 -3.60 -7.56
N THR A 38 13.53 -2.38 -7.19
CA THR A 38 12.82 -1.61 -6.17
C THR A 38 11.41 -1.27 -6.61
N GLN A 39 11.19 -0.87 -7.87
CA GLN A 39 9.84 -0.68 -8.44
C GLN A 39 8.98 -1.94 -8.29
N SER A 40 9.48 -3.09 -8.75
CA SER A 40 8.76 -4.36 -8.67
C SER A 40 8.44 -4.76 -7.23
N ALA A 41 9.37 -4.52 -6.29
CA ALA A 41 9.17 -4.80 -4.87
C ALA A 41 8.09 -3.90 -4.26
N VAL A 42 8.11 -2.59 -4.57
CA VAL A 42 7.13 -1.61 -4.11
C VAL A 42 5.74 -1.92 -4.66
N GLU A 43 5.60 -2.16 -5.96
CA GLU A 43 4.33 -2.51 -6.60
C GLU A 43 3.70 -3.75 -5.98
N ARG A 44 4.52 -4.78 -5.71
CA ARG A 44 4.05 -6.00 -5.04
C ARG A 44 3.45 -5.71 -3.67
N GLN A 45 4.10 -4.87 -2.86
CA GLN A 45 3.57 -4.51 -1.55
C GLN A 45 2.32 -3.64 -1.63
N LEU A 46 2.22 -2.74 -2.62
CA LEU A 46 1.00 -1.95 -2.84
C LEU A 46 -0.20 -2.83 -3.23
N VAL A 47 0.03 -3.91 -4.00
CA VAL A 47 -0.99 -4.93 -4.27
C VAL A 47 -1.43 -5.63 -2.99
N ILE A 48 -0.49 -5.99 -2.10
CA ILE A 48 -0.80 -6.63 -0.81
C ILE A 48 -1.63 -5.69 0.08
N ILE A 49 -1.25 -4.42 0.18
CA ILE A 49 -1.99 -3.40 0.95
C ILE A 49 -3.44 -3.32 0.47
N GLY A 50 -3.67 -3.15 -0.83
CA GLY A 50 -5.03 -3.03 -1.36
C GLY A 50 -5.85 -4.31 -1.20
N GLU A 51 -5.22 -5.49 -1.32
CA GLU A 51 -5.90 -6.77 -1.09
C GLU A 51 -6.30 -6.97 0.38
N ALA A 52 -5.38 -6.70 1.30
CA ALA A 52 -5.64 -6.81 2.74
C ALA A 52 -6.72 -5.80 3.17
N LEU A 53 -6.68 -4.58 2.65
CA LEU A 53 -7.69 -3.56 2.91
C LEU A 53 -9.07 -3.97 2.39
N ASN A 54 -9.14 -4.53 1.18
CA ASN A 54 -10.40 -5.05 0.63
C ASN A 54 -11.00 -6.15 1.52
N LYS A 55 -10.17 -7.10 1.98
CA LYS A 55 -10.62 -8.18 2.88
C LYS A 55 -11.02 -7.66 4.26
N LEU A 56 -10.31 -6.67 4.78
CA LEU A 56 -10.66 -5.99 6.02
C LEU A 56 -12.04 -5.35 5.90
N LYS A 57 -12.31 -4.59 4.84
CA LYS A 57 -13.62 -3.96 4.59
C LYS A 57 -14.77 -4.96 4.41
N GLN A 58 -14.49 -6.17 3.92
CA GLN A 58 -15.49 -7.23 3.85
C GLN A 58 -15.77 -7.89 5.21
N THR A 59 -14.79 -7.89 6.11
CA THR A 59 -14.89 -8.53 7.43
C THR A 59 -15.40 -7.56 8.51
N GLU A 60 -15.03 -6.29 8.39
CA GLU A 60 -15.33 -5.19 9.32
C GLU A 60 -15.95 -4.03 8.51
N SER A 61 -17.19 -4.21 8.02
CA SER A 61 -17.85 -3.28 7.08
C SER A 61 -18.00 -1.85 7.61
N ASP A 62 -18.16 -1.71 8.92
CA ASP A 62 -18.42 -0.44 9.59
C ASP A 62 -17.13 0.34 9.88
N LEU A 63 -15.97 -0.27 9.66
CA LEU A 63 -14.66 0.36 9.82
C LEU A 63 -14.47 1.42 8.73
N SER A 64 -14.32 2.68 9.12
CA SER A 64 -13.99 3.76 8.19
C SER A 64 -12.48 3.91 8.07
N ILE A 65 -11.96 3.85 6.84
CA ILE A 65 -10.56 4.11 6.51
C ILE A 65 -10.52 5.15 5.39
N GLN A 66 -9.68 6.17 5.53
CA GLN A 66 -9.55 7.20 4.51
C GLN A 66 -9.01 6.62 3.20
N ASN A 67 -9.62 7.05 2.10
CA ASN A 67 -9.24 6.67 0.73
C ASN A 67 -9.27 5.16 0.44
N ASP A 68 -10.03 4.37 1.22
CA ASP A 68 -10.09 2.91 1.09
C ASP A 68 -10.42 2.45 -0.35
N LYS A 69 -11.43 3.06 -0.97
CA LYS A 69 -11.84 2.79 -2.35
C LYS A 69 -10.73 3.10 -3.36
N GLN A 70 -9.99 4.20 -3.17
CA GLN A 70 -8.89 4.59 -4.05
C GLN A 70 -7.73 3.59 -3.95
N ILE A 71 -7.39 3.16 -2.74
CA ILE A 71 -6.31 2.18 -2.50
C ILE A 71 -6.67 0.82 -3.15
N ILE A 72 -7.90 0.34 -2.93
CA ILE A 72 -8.39 -0.91 -3.53
C ILE A 72 -8.45 -0.79 -5.06
N GLY A 73 -8.91 0.35 -5.58
CA GLY A 73 -8.93 0.62 -7.02
C GLY A 73 -7.53 0.65 -7.64
N PHE A 74 -6.56 1.24 -6.94
CA PHE A 74 -5.17 1.28 -7.40
C PHE A 74 -4.55 -0.12 -7.45
N ARG A 75 -4.83 -0.98 -6.46
CA ARG A 75 -4.45 -2.40 -6.49
C ARG A 75 -4.99 -3.11 -7.73
N ASN A 76 -6.24 -2.84 -8.14
CA ASN A 76 -6.79 -3.46 -9.36
C ASN A 76 -6.06 -2.98 -10.61
N ARG A 77 -5.66 -1.70 -10.66
CA ARG A 77 -4.86 -1.16 -11.76
C ARG A 77 -3.47 -1.81 -11.81
N LEU A 78 -2.80 -1.98 -10.66
CA LEU A 78 -1.52 -2.68 -10.52
C LEU A 78 -1.54 -4.11 -11.06
N VAL A 79 -2.66 -4.80 -10.94
CA VAL A 79 -2.77 -6.20 -11.41
C VAL A 79 -3.24 -6.29 -12.86
N HIS A 80 -4.19 -5.46 -13.28
CA HIS A 80 -4.92 -5.65 -14.54
C HIS A 80 -4.52 -4.69 -15.68
N ALA A 81 -3.91 -3.55 -15.34
CA ALA A 81 -3.50 -2.52 -16.30
C ALA A 81 -2.04 -2.10 -16.04
N TYR A 82 -1.21 -3.08 -15.67
CA TYR A 82 0.19 -2.89 -15.27
C TYR A 82 1.04 -2.26 -16.38
N ASP A 83 0.69 -2.51 -17.64
CA ASP A 83 1.30 -1.94 -18.84
C ASP A 83 1.09 -0.42 -18.98
N SER A 84 0.09 0.12 -18.29
CA SER A 84 -0.27 1.55 -18.31
C SER A 84 0.16 2.32 -17.07
N ILE A 85 0.91 1.70 -16.16
CA ILE A 85 1.26 2.32 -14.88
C ILE A 85 2.40 3.31 -15.03
N ASP A 86 2.08 4.55 -14.69
CA ASP A 86 3.06 5.60 -14.54
C ASP A 86 3.75 5.49 -13.17
N ASN A 87 5.04 5.15 -13.20
CA ASN A 87 5.88 5.07 -12.01
C ASN A 87 5.96 6.37 -11.21
N ALA A 88 5.74 7.53 -11.84
CA ALA A 88 5.65 8.80 -11.11
C ALA A 88 4.44 8.81 -10.16
N ILE A 89 3.32 8.20 -10.55
CA ILE A 89 2.14 8.06 -9.70
C ILE A 89 2.45 7.12 -8.52
N VAL A 90 3.10 5.99 -8.77
CA VAL A 90 3.53 5.05 -7.72
C VAL A 90 4.41 5.77 -6.69
N TRP A 91 5.40 6.53 -7.18
CA TRP A 91 6.31 7.29 -6.32
C TRP A 91 5.59 8.33 -5.46
N VAL A 92 4.63 9.08 -6.04
CA VAL A 92 3.80 10.03 -5.29
C VAL A 92 3.00 9.33 -4.19
N ILE A 93 2.40 8.17 -4.48
CA ILE A 93 1.65 7.39 -3.50
C ILE A 93 2.54 7.00 -2.32
N VAL A 94 3.71 6.45 -2.62
CA VAL A 94 4.67 6.01 -1.61
C VAL A 94 5.15 7.19 -0.75
N LYS A 95 5.47 8.34 -1.36
CA LYS A 95 6.02 9.49 -0.62
C LYS A 95 4.98 10.33 0.11
N ARG A 96 3.72 10.37 -0.33
CA ARG A 96 2.71 11.30 0.19
C ARG A 96 1.53 10.66 0.90
N HIS A 97 1.17 9.43 0.54
CA HIS A 97 -0.07 8.80 1.01
C HIS A 97 0.18 7.64 1.96
N LEU A 98 1.30 6.93 1.80
CA LEU A 98 1.60 5.73 2.58
C LEU A 98 1.74 6.01 4.08
N LEU A 99 2.35 7.13 4.46
CA LEU A 99 2.54 7.52 5.86
C LEU A 99 1.21 7.77 6.58
N GLU A 100 0.26 8.43 5.91
CA GLU A 100 -1.04 8.73 6.51
C GLU A 100 -1.86 7.44 6.69
N LEU A 101 -1.85 6.55 5.70
CA LEU A 101 -2.44 5.21 5.84
C LEU A 101 -1.80 4.45 7.01
N LYS A 102 -0.47 4.48 7.14
CA LYS A 102 0.25 3.79 8.23
C LYS A 102 -0.21 4.24 9.61
N LYS A 103 -0.38 5.56 9.81
CA LYS A 103 -0.86 6.13 11.07
C LYS A 103 -2.27 5.64 11.40
N GLU A 104 -3.18 5.75 10.43
CA GLU A 104 -4.57 5.31 10.58
C GLU A 104 -4.66 3.82 10.93
N ILE A 105 -3.93 2.96 10.21
CA ILE A 105 -3.93 1.50 10.48
C ILE A 105 -3.33 1.17 11.85
N ARG A 106 -2.32 1.92 12.31
CA ARG A 106 -1.77 1.76 13.68
C ARG A 106 -2.78 2.13 14.75
N GLU A 107 -3.53 3.21 14.58
CA GLU A 107 -4.57 3.62 15.52
C GLU A 107 -5.65 2.54 15.66
N LEU A 108 -6.03 1.90 14.55
CA LEU A 108 -7.00 0.82 14.54
C LEU A 108 -6.46 -0.50 15.15
N SER A 109 -5.14 -0.65 15.25
CA SER A 109 -4.48 -1.86 15.77
C SER A 109 -4.24 -1.84 17.28
N ASN A 110 -4.46 -0.68 17.93
CA ASN A 110 -4.37 -0.50 19.38
C ASN A 110 -5.69 -0.87 20.07
#